data_AF-A0A6H1UJ48-F1
#
_entry.id   AF-A0A6H1UJ48-F1
#
_cell.length_a   1.000
_cell.length_b   1.000
_cell.length_c   1.000
_cell.angle_alpha   90.00
_cell.angle_beta   90.00
_cell.angle_gamma   90.00
#
_symmetry.space_group_name_H-M   'P 1'
#
loop_
_entity.id
_entity.type
_entity.pdbx_description
1 polymer ?
#
loop_
_entity_poly.entity_id
_entity_poly.type
_entity_poly.pdbx_seq_one_letter_code
_entity_poly.pdbx_strand_id
1 'polypeptide(L)' 'MAQSLAEVGGDDASCQRVANSNTGRHLFELVPAPLQFTFFQCLCQQAADNCFSYAHQEVAIEVQLLDFDGECLAVAKA' A
#
# COMPACT_ATOMS: atom_id res chain seq x y z
N MET A 1 5.07 2.85 -9.89
CA MET A 1 5.90 4.01 -9.47
C MET A 1 5.91 5.11 -10.53
N ALA A 2 6.65 5.00 -11.63
CA ALA A 2 6.62 6.04 -12.68
C ALA A 2 5.22 6.20 -13.32
N GLN A 3 4.54 5.08 -13.59
CA GLN A 3 3.15 5.08 -14.04
C GLN A 3 2.20 5.74 -13.02
N SER A 4 2.31 5.38 -11.74
CA SER A 4 1.52 5.99 -10.66
C SER A 4 1.76 7.50 -10.53
N LEU A 5 2.96 8.00 -10.90
CA LEU A 5 3.26 9.43 -10.93
C LEU A 5 2.61 10.12 -12.13
N ALA A 6 2.63 9.49 -13.31
CA ALA A 6 1.95 9.99 -14.50
C ALA A 6 0.43 10.09 -14.29
N GLU A 7 -0.17 9.10 -13.62
CA GLU A 7 -1.60 9.06 -13.29
C GLU A 7 -2.05 10.22 -12.38
N VAL A 8 -1.14 10.77 -11.56
CA VAL A 8 -1.42 11.94 -10.70
C VAL A 8 -0.95 13.26 -11.32
N GLY A 9 -0.56 13.26 -12.60
CA GLY A 9 -0.21 14.47 -13.36
C GLY A 9 1.27 14.85 -13.36
N GLY A 10 2.17 13.90 -13.09
CA GLY A 10 3.61 14.12 -13.25
C GLY A 10 4.02 14.22 -14.72
N ASP A 11 4.99 15.10 -15.00
CA ASP A 11 5.58 15.24 -16.34
C ASP A 11 6.53 14.07 -16.69
N ASP A 12 6.83 13.91 -17.98
CA ASP A 12 7.65 12.81 -18.50
C ASP A 12 9.07 12.78 -17.89
N ALA A 13 9.68 13.94 -17.66
CA ALA A 13 11.04 14.02 -17.11
C ALA A 13 11.07 13.55 -15.64
N SER A 14 10.07 13.97 -14.86
CA SER A 14 9.85 13.56 -13.48
C SER A 14 9.54 12.05 -13.41
N CYS A 15 8.70 11.55 -14.30
CA CYS A 15 8.40 10.12 -14.40
C CYS A 15 9.65 9.28 -14.74
N GLN A 16 10.48 9.74 -15.68
CA GLN A 16 11.73 9.07 -16.06
C GLN A 16 12.72 9.03 -14.88
N ARG A 17 12.84 10.12 -14.11
CA ARG A 17 13.72 10.17 -12.94
C ARG A 17 13.21 9.25 -11.83
N VAL A 18 11.90 9.22 -11.58
CA VAL A 18 11.28 8.32 -10.61
C VAL A 18 11.45 6.85 -10.99
N ALA A 19 11.37 6.51 -12.27
CA ALA A 19 11.66 5.15 -12.76
C ALA A 19 13.09 4.68 -12.41
N ASN A 20 14.04 5.62 -12.35
CA ASN A 20 15.45 5.36 -12.02
C ASN A 20 15.77 5.61 -10.53
N SER A 21 14.75 5.78 -9.68
CA SER A 21 14.97 5.98 -8.25
C SER A 21 15.40 4.67 -7.59
N ASN A 22 16.56 4.69 -6.92
CA ASN A 22 17.13 3.50 -6.28
C ASN A 22 16.73 3.33 -4.81
N THR A 23 16.20 4.38 -4.18
CA THR A 23 15.81 4.38 -2.76
C THR A 23 14.55 5.19 -2.55
N GLY A 24 13.80 4.91 -1.48
CA GLY A 24 12.61 5.70 -1.11
C GLY A 24 12.92 7.17 -0.80
N ARG A 25 14.11 7.47 -0.25
CA ARG A 25 14.57 8.85 -0.05
C ARG A 25 14.79 9.57 -1.38
N HIS A 26 15.47 8.93 -2.32
CA HIS A 26 15.68 9.50 -3.65
C HIS A 26 14.34 9.71 -4.37
N LEU A 27 13.42 8.76 -4.28
CA LEU A 27 12.06 8.93 -4.78
C LEU A 27 11.37 10.17 -4.19
N PHE A 28 11.44 10.35 -2.87
CA PHE A 28 10.85 11.50 -2.18
C PHE A 28 11.39 12.84 -2.68
N GLU A 29 12.69 12.93 -2.92
CA GLU A 29 13.35 14.14 -3.44
C GLU A 29 13.00 14.42 -4.91
N LEU A 30 12.64 13.39 -5.69
CA LEU A 30 12.31 13.51 -7.11
C LEU A 30 10.86 13.91 -7.39
N VAL A 31 9.93 13.61 -6.47
CA VAL A 31 8.51 13.88 -6.68
C VAL A 31 8.23 15.37 -6.44
N PRO A 32 7.62 16.09 -7.41
CA PRO A 32 7.28 17.50 -7.25
C PRO A 32 6.38 17.75 -6.04
N ALA A 33 6.70 18.77 -5.24
CA ALA A 33 5.97 19.10 -4.01
C ALA A 33 4.42 19.15 -4.16
N PRO A 34 3.85 19.73 -5.23
CA PRO A 34 2.39 19.74 -5.43
C PRO A 34 1.77 18.35 -5.56
N LEU A 35 2.55 17.36 -6.01
CA LEU A 35 2.09 16.00 -6.29
C LEU A 35 2.43 15.01 -5.18
N GLN A 36 3.31 15.37 -4.24
CA GLN A 36 3.83 14.46 -3.21
C GLN A 36 2.72 13.77 -2.42
N PHE A 37 1.77 14.53 -1.88
CA PHE A 37 0.70 13.96 -1.06
C PHE A 37 -0.12 12.93 -1.84
N THR A 38 -0.64 13.32 -3.01
CA THR A 38 -1.48 12.47 -3.85
C THR A 38 -0.73 11.25 -4.38
N PHE A 39 0.53 11.44 -4.81
CA PHE A 39 1.38 10.36 -5.29
C PHE A 39 1.64 9.32 -4.20
N PHE A 40 2.06 9.75 -3.01
CA PHE A 40 2.35 8.82 -1.92
C PHE A 40 1.10 8.15 -1.36
N GLN A 41 -0.04 8.83 -1.36
CA GLN A 41 -1.32 8.21 -1.02
C GLN A 41 -1.67 7.08 -2.01
N CYS A 42 -1.52 7.33 -3.32
CA CYS A 42 -1.73 6.30 -4.34
C CYS A 42 -0.76 5.12 -4.17
N LEU A 43 0.53 5.40 -3.92
CA LEU A 43 1.54 4.37 -3.68
C LEU A 43 1.23 3.51 -2.45
N CYS A 44 0.78 4.14 -1.35
CA CYS A 44 0.36 3.43 -0.14
C CYS A 44 -0.88 2.56 -0.38
N GLN A 45 -1.85 3.03 -1.17
CA GLN A 45 -3.01 2.21 -1.54
C GLN A 45 -2.59 1.01 -2.38
N GLN A 46 -1.74 1.20 -3.39
CA GLN A 46 -1.18 0.10 -4.19
C GLN A 46 -0.42 -0.91 -3.32
N ALA A 47 0.34 -0.44 -2.34
CA ALA A 47 1.02 -1.32 -1.38
C ALA A 47 0.01 -2.09 -0.53
N ALA A 48 -1.04 -1.45 -0.02
CA ALA A 48 -2.10 -2.10 0.75
C ALA A 48 -2.83 -3.17 -0.08
N ASP A 49 -3.18 -2.88 -1.33
CA ASP A 49 -3.85 -3.82 -2.23
C ASP A 49 -2.97 -5.03 -2.56
N ASN A 50 -1.66 -4.81 -2.76
CA ASN A 50 -0.70 -5.89 -2.98
C ASN A 50 -0.49 -6.74 -1.71
N CYS A 51 -0.38 -6.10 -0.54
CA CYS A 51 -0.29 -6.80 0.74
C CYS A 51 -1.55 -7.61 1.01
N PHE A 52 -2.73 -7.04 0.77
CA PHE A 52 -3.99 -7.75 0.85
C PHE A 52 -3.97 -8.93 -0.11
N SER A 53 -3.70 -8.74 -1.40
CA SER A 53 -3.69 -9.81 -2.40
C SER A 53 -2.69 -10.93 -2.09
N TYR A 54 -1.51 -10.58 -1.57
CA TYR A 54 -0.49 -11.53 -1.14
C TYR A 54 -0.93 -12.33 0.09
N ALA A 55 -1.54 -11.67 1.08
CA ALA A 55 -1.99 -12.31 2.31
C ALA A 55 -3.37 -12.98 2.18
N HIS A 56 -4.16 -12.59 1.18
CA HIS A 56 -5.50 -13.09 0.95
C HIS A 56 -5.44 -14.58 0.63
N GLN A 57 -6.14 -15.39 1.41
CA GLN A 57 -6.16 -16.87 1.36
C GLN A 57 -4.86 -17.59 1.75
N GLU A 58 -3.74 -16.88 1.90
CA GLU A 58 -2.45 -17.44 2.38
C GLU A 58 -2.25 -17.26 3.90
N VAL A 59 -3.01 -16.35 4.52
CA VAL A 59 -3.08 -16.19 5.98
C VAL A 59 -4.40 -16.75 6.49
N ALA A 60 -4.33 -17.91 7.16
CA ALA A 60 -5.48 -18.48 7.85
C ALA A 60 -5.89 -17.57 9.01
N ILE A 61 -7.07 -16.95 8.90
CA ILE A 61 -7.63 -16.14 9.97
C ILE A 61 -8.66 -16.98 10.71
N GLU A 62 -8.38 -17.28 11.97
CA GLU A 62 -9.34 -17.83 12.93
C GLU A 62 -9.82 -16.72 13.85
N VAL A 63 -11.13 -16.48 13.86
CA VAL A 63 -11.78 -15.55 14.78
C VAL A 63 -12.48 -16.37 15.85
N GLN A 64 -12.14 -16.11 17.10
CA GLN A 64 -12.81 -16.70 18.27
C GLN A 64 -13.50 -15.58 19.04
N LEU A 65 -14.79 -15.74 19.29
CA LEU A 65 -15.55 -14.89 20.20
C LEU A 65 -15.53 -15.54 21.58
N LEU A 66 -15.03 -14.82 22.57
CA LEU A 66 -14.97 -15.25 23.96
C LEU A 66 -15.88 -14.34 24.81
N ASP A 67 -16.53 -14.90 25.82
CA ASP A 67 -17.19 -14.10 26.86
C ASP A 67 -16.19 -13.60 27.91
N PHE A 68 -16.70 -12.93 28.95
CA PHE A 68 -15.87 -12.38 30.02
C PHE A 68 -15.28 -13.43 30.96
N ASP A 69 -15.87 -14.63 30.99
CA ASP A 69 -15.39 -15.76 31.78
C ASP A 69 -14.39 -16.63 30.98
N GLY A 70 -14.16 -16.28 29.71
CA GLY A 70 -13.25 -16.96 28.80
C GLY A 70 -13.88 -18.13 28.05
N GLU A 71 -15.21 -18.31 28.12
CA GLU A 71 -15.92 -19.33 27.37
C GLU A 71 -16.01 -18.94 25.89
N CYS A 72 -15.73 -19.89 24.99
CA CYS A 72 -15.81 -19.65 23.56
C CYS A 72 -17.26 -19.73 23.08
N LEU A 73 -17.80 -18.58 22.66
CA LEU A 73 -19.16 -18.43 22.18
C LEU A 73 -19.31 -18.77 20.69
N ALA A 74 -18.28 -18.50 19.88
CA ALA A 74 -18.31 -18.74 18.44
C ALA A 74 -16.91 -18.82 17.82
N VAL A 75 -16.78 -19.55 16.71
CA VAL A 75 -15.55 -19.64 15.91
C VAL A 75 -15.88 -19.45 14.43
N ALA A 76 -15.08 -18.65 13.73
CA ALA A 76 -15.11 -18.53 12.27
C ALA A 76 -13.70 -18.71 11.69
N LYS A 77 -13.60 -19.34 10.52
CA LYS A 77 -12.35 -19.59 9.80
C LYS A 77 -12.49 -19.15 8.35
N ALA A 78 -11.49 -18.43 7.85
CA ALA A 78 -11.38 -17.98 6.46
C ALA A 78 -10.27 -18.74 5.74
#